data_AF-D3DZL5-F1
#
_entry.id   AF-D3DZL5-F1
#
_cell.length_a   1.000
_cell.length_b   1.000
_cell.length_c   1.000
_cell.angle_alpha   90.00
_cell.angle_beta   90.00
_cell.angle_gamma   90.00
#
_symmetry.space_group_name_H-M   'P 1'
#
loop_
_entity.id
_entity.type
_entity.pdbx_description
1 polymer ?
#
loop_
_entity_poly.entity_id
_entity_poly.type
_entity_poly.pdbx_seq_one_letter_code
_entity_poly.pdbx_strand_id
1 'polypeptide(L)'
;MVEINYSCTNCDFSFLDKNLIFYLDTANETERIDNLEEILNDKTDNLELIETSLNKESSDKMTKALIAGFLYENYCPHCKQLIKTYVPEDNKLFTDQEMEKILKKEISKNKQENNNFKILFFDFKNTLYRDRRKILESNECPNCNKEMSLVISEKTPCPECGEKLKEDF
;
A
#
# COMPACT_ATOMS: atom_id res chain seq x y z
N MET A 1 13.80 16.65 -10.21
CA MET A 1 12.99 17.61 -9.42
C MET A 1 12.30 16.76 -8.38
N VAL A 2 12.57 16.98 -7.09
CA VAL A 2 12.05 16.08 -6.04
C VAL A 2 10.63 16.53 -5.75
N GLU A 3 9.64 15.71 -6.11
CA GLU A 3 8.26 15.91 -5.68
C GLU A 3 8.19 15.50 -4.21
N ILE A 4 8.26 16.48 -3.30
CA ILE A 4 7.97 16.32 -1.87
C ILE A 4 6.61 16.98 -1.68
N ASN A 5 5.59 16.23 -1.28
CA ASN A 5 4.28 16.84 -1.04
C ASN A 5 4.24 17.50 0.34
N TYR A 6 4.95 16.95 1.33
CA TYR A 6 5.02 17.52 2.68
C TYR A 6 6.45 17.47 3.25
N SER A 7 6.91 18.58 3.83
CA SER A 7 8.12 18.67 4.65
C SER A 7 7.80 19.23 6.02
N CYS A 8 8.48 18.79 7.08
CA CYS A 8 8.32 19.41 8.38
C CYS A 8 9.15 20.69 8.46
N THR A 9 8.58 21.76 9.01
CA THR A 9 9.30 23.02 9.20
C THR A 9 10.33 23.01 10.32
N ASN A 10 10.26 22.01 11.21
CA ASN A 10 11.05 21.93 12.43
C ASN A 10 12.00 20.73 12.48
N CYS A 11 11.74 19.68 11.70
CA CYS A 11 12.67 18.56 11.52
C CYS A 11 12.83 18.24 10.03
N ASP A 12 13.89 17.51 9.68
CA ASP A 12 14.18 17.12 8.29
C ASP A 12 13.25 16.02 7.76
N PHE A 13 12.07 15.84 8.37
CA PHE A 13 11.08 14.87 7.90
C PHE A 13 10.44 15.36 6.61
N SER A 14 10.59 14.58 5.55
CA SER A 14 9.91 14.78 4.28
C SER A 14 9.09 13.55 3.92
N PHE A 15 7.89 13.78 3.41
CA PHE A 15 6.96 12.74 3.00
C PHE A 15 6.25 13.12 1.70
N LEU A 16 5.85 12.10 0.96
CA LEU A 16 5.24 12.24 -0.35
C LEU A 16 3.88 11.57 -0.34
N ASP A 17 2.85 12.37 -0.02
CA ASP A 17 1.46 11.91 0.01
C ASP A 17 0.91 11.72 -1.39
N LYS A 18 0.98 10.49 -1.85
CA LYS A 18 0.46 10.10 -3.15
C LYS A 18 -0.84 9.35 -2.93
N ASN A 19 -1.83 9.60 -3.79
CA ASN A 19 -2.89 8.64 -4.04
C ASN A 19 -2.25 7.41 -4.69
N LEU A 20 -1.70 6.52 -3.89
CA LEU A 20 -0.99 5.35 -4.37
C LEU A 20 -1.98 4.22 -4.61
N ILE A 21 -1.76 3.54 -5.72
CA ILE A 21 -2.36 2.26 -6.01
C ILE A 21 -1.24 1.24 -6.20
N PHE A 22 -1.61 -0.01 -6.05
CA PHE A 22 -0.78 -1.12 -6.45
C PHE A 22 -1.58 -2.01 -7.39
N TYR A 23 -0.87 -2.70 -8.27
CA TYR A 23 -1.44 -3.78 -9.05
C TYR A 23 -0.39 -4.82 -9.39
N LEU A 24 -0.82 -6.07 -9.51
CA LEU A 24 -0.04 -7.18 -10.03
C LEU A 24 -0.34 -7.35 -11.50
N ASP A 25 0.66 -7.12 -12.33
CA ASP A 25 0.58 -7.28 -13.77
C ASP A 25 1.44 -8.44 -14.24
N THR A 26 1.05 -9.03 -15.37
CA THR A 26 1.89 -10.01 -16.06
C THR A 26 2.81 -9.26 -17.02
N ALA A 27 4.13 -9.44 -16.89
CA ALA A 27 5.15 -8.92 -17.79
C ALA A 27 4.90 -9.31 -19.27
N ASN A 28 4.09 -10.35 -19.50
CA ASN A 28 3.51 -10.67 -20.80
C ASN A 28 1.98 -10.58 -20.73
N GLU A 29 1.38 -9.59 -21.42
CA GLU A 29 -0.09 -9.42 -21.56
C GLU A 29 -0.80 -10.61 -22.26
N THR A 30 -0.04 -11.60 -22.74
CA THR A 30 -0.53 -12.74 -23.51
C THR A 30 -0.84 -13.98 -22.68
N GLU A 31 -0.40 -14.05 -21.41
CA GLU A 31 -0.63 -15.20 -20.53
C GLU A 31 -1.80 -14.92 -19.59
N ARG A 32 -2.92 -15.61 -19.84
CA ARG A 32 -4.07 -15.58 -18.95
C ARG A 32 -3.83 -16.56 -17.80
N ILE A 33 -3.63 -16.04 -16.59
CA ILE A 33 -3.47 -16.83 -15.37
C ILE A 33 -4.82 -16.90 -14.66
N ASP A 34 -5.38 -18.10 -14.57
CA ASP A 34 -6.72 -18.32 -14.01
C ASP A 34 -6.72 -19.04 -12.64
N ASN A 35 -5.56 -19.48 -12.11
CA ASN A 35 -5.52 -20.21 -10.83
C ASN A 35 -4.28 -19.92 -9.95
N LEU A 36 -4.40 -20.22 -8.65
CA LEU A 36 -3.39 -19.95 -7.62
C LEU A 36 -2.13 -20.81 -7.75
N GLU A 37 -2.28 -22.08 -8.12
CA GLU A 37 -1.15 -23.01 -8.19
C GLU A 37 -0.15 -22.59 -9.28
N GLU A 38 -0.61 -22.02 -10.40
CA GLU A 38 0.23 -21.45 -11.45
C GLU A 38 1.05 -20.23 -10.97
N ILE A 39 0.50 -19.45 -10.03
CA ILE A 39 1.15 -18.27 -9.44
C ILE A 39 2.18 -18.68 -8.39
N LEU A 40 1.84 -19.67 -7.56
CA LEU A 40 2.69 -20.09 -6.45
C LEU A 40 3.82 -21.03 -6.89
N ASN A 41 3.60 -21.93 -7.85
CA ASN A 41 4.54 -23.00 -8.26
C ASN A 41 5.56 -22.60 -9.35
N ASP A 42 6.04 -21.36 -9.38
CA ASP A 42 7.24 -20.96 -10.15
C ASP A 42 7.16 -21.04 -11.70
N LYS A 43 5.96 -20.96 -12.29
CA LYS A 43 5.85 -20.63 -13.74
C LYS A 43 5.78 -19.13 -14.04
N THR A 44 5.83 -18.27 -13.02
CA THR A 44 5.68 -16.83 -13.16
C THR A 44 6.83 -16.06 -12.49
N ASP A 45 7.99 -16.08 -13.15
CA ASP A 45 8.92 -14.93 -13.13
C ASP A 45 8.30 -13.68 -13.80
N ASN A 46 7.08 -13.80 -14.31
CA ASN A 46 6.37 -12.77 -15.07
C ASN A 46 5.42 -11.91 -14.24
N LEU A 47 5.18 -12.15 -12.95
CA LEU A 47 4.32 -11.25 -12.16
C LEU A 47 5.17 -10.14 -11.53
N GLU A 48 4.76 -8.89 -11.76
CA GLU A 48 5.42 -7.72 -11.21
C GLU A 48 4.44 -6.93 -10.32
N LEU A 49 4.87 -6.65 -9.10
CA LEU A 49 4.18 -5.69 -8.23
C LEU A 49 4.57 -4.28 -8.64
N ILE A 50 3.57 -3.55 -9.13
CA ILE A 50 3.75 -2.15 -9.54
C ILE A 50 3.05 -1.26 -8.53
N GLU A 51 3.80 -0.31 -7.99
CA GLU A 51 3.30 0.74 -7.10
C GLU A 51 3.43 2.09 -7.80
N THR A 52 2.32 2.82 -7.91
CA THR A 52 2.32 4.06 -8.67
C THR A 52 1.24 5.02 -8.19
N SER A 53 1.35 6.28 -8.61
CA SER A 53 0.32 7.28 -8.38
C SER A 53 -0.90 6.99 -9.27
N LEU A 54 -2.10 7.16 -8.70
CA LEU A 54 -3.34 7.06 -9.42
C LEU A 54 -3.45 8.21 -10.43
N ASN A 55 -3.47 7.83 -11.70
CA ASN A 55 -3.72 8.68 -12.84
C ASN A 55 -4.58 7.90 -13.85
N LYS A 56 -4.93 8.51 -14.98
CA LYS A 56 -5.79 7.86 -15.97
C LYS A 56 -5.20 6.53 -16.48
N GLU A 57 -3.92 6.51 -16.83
CA GLU A 57 -3.26 5.32 -17.36
C GLU A 57 -3.15 4.22 -16.29
N SER A 58 -2.73 4.57 -15.07
CA SER A 58 -2.57 3.59 -14.00
C SER A 58 -3.93 3.06 -13.51
N SER A 59 -4.99 3.87 -13.57
CA SER A 59 -6.37 3.43 -13.32
C SER A 59 -6.83 2.39 -14.35
N ASP A 60 -6.50 2.57 -15.64
CA ASP A 60 -6.85 1.62 -16.70
C ASP A 60 -6.11 0.28 -16.50
N LYS A 61 -4.84 0.32 -16.08
CA LYS A 61 -4.05 -0.88 -15.74
C LYS A 61 -4.60 -1.59 -14.51
N MET A 62 -4.88 -0.84 -13.45
CA MET A 62 -5.49 -1.33 -12.20
C MET A 62 -6.77 -2.14 -12.47
N THR A 63 -7.63 -1.64 -13.37
CA THR A 63 -8.91 -2.29 -13.72
C THR A 63 -8.73 -3.65 -14.41
N LYS A 64 -7.61 -3.84 -15.12
CA LYS A 64 -7.31 -5.06 -15.89
C LYS A 64 -6.41 -6.03 -15.14
N ALA A 65 -5.76 -5.56 -14.08
CA ALA A 65 -4.78 -6.33 -13.33
C ALA A 65 -5.40 -7.53 -12.60
N LEU A 66 -4.55 -8.51 -12.30
CA LEU A 66 -4.96 -9.74 -11.66
C LEU A 66 -5.39 -9.52 -10.21
N ILE A 67 -4.61 -8.72 -9.48
CA ILE A 67 -4.90 -8.22 -8.13
C ILE A 67 -4.53 -6.75 -8.14
N ALA A 68 -5.39 -5.91 -7.60
CA ALA A 68 -5.12 -4.49 -7.48
C ALA A 68 -5.72 -3.93 -6.20
N GLY A 69 -5.30 -2.71 -5.84
CA GLY A 69 -5.86 -2.02 -4.69
C GLY A 69 -5.19 -0.70 -4.39
N PHE A 70 -5.48 -0.21 -3.20
CA PHE A 70 -4.94 1.05 -2.70
C PHE A 70 -3.72 0.78 -1.82
N LEU A 71 -2.74 1.67 -1.91
CA LEU A 71 -1.56 1.66 -1.06
C LEU A 71 -1.60 2.92 -0.19
N TYR A 72 -1.40 2.74 1.11
CA TYR A 72 -1.28 3.83 2.07
C TYR A 72 0.06 3.74 2.77
N GLU A 73 0.66 4.88 3.09
CA GLU A 73 1.83 4.93 3.94
C GLU A 73 1.44 5.52 5.30
N ASN A 74 1.67 4.75 6.35
CA ASN A 74 1.39 5.10 7.72
C ASN A 74 2.71 5.30 8.46
N TYR A 75 2.75 6.19 9.46
CA TYR A 75 3.92 6.31 10.32
C TYR A 75 3.68 5.61 11.65
N CYS A 76 4.62 4.74 12.04
CA CYS A 76 4.63 4.19 13.38
C CYS A 76 5.51 5.05 14.31
N PRO A 77 4.93 5.77 15.30
CA PRO A 77 5.71 6.62 16.21
C PRO A 77 6.65 5.83 17.14
N HIS A 78 6.33 4.56 17.39
CA HIS A 78 7.16 3.69 18.22
C HIS A 78 8.40 3.17 17.50
N CYS A 79 8.26 2.77 16.24
CA CYS A 79 9.37 2.31 15.41
C CYS A 79 10.10 3.46 14.71
N LYS A 80 9.49 4.65 14.64
CA LYS A 80 9.94 5.78 13.83
C LYS A 80 10.16 5.40 12.36
N GLN A 81 9.20 4.66 11.80
CA GLN A 81 9.30 4.10 10.46
C GLN A 81 7.97 4.26 9.72
N LEU A 82 8.07 4.49 8.42
CA LEU A 82 6.95 4.37 7.49
C LEU A 82 6.62 2.90 7.29
N ILE A 83 5.33 2.61 7.29
CA ILE A 83 4.73 1.30 7.09
C ILE A 83 3.81 1.39 5.88
N LYS A 84 4.02 0.53 4.89
CA LYS A 84 3.14 0.39 3.73
C LYS A 84 1.95 -0.49 4.07
N THR A 85 0.76 0.01 3.81
CA THR A 85 -0.50 -0.71 4.01
C THR A 85 -1.14 -0.95 2.66
N TYR A 86 -1.10 -2.20 2.21
CA TYR A 86 -1.77 -2.65 1.00
C TYR A 86 -3.22 -3.00 1.33
N VAL A 87 -4.15 -2.42 0.59
CA VAL A 87 -5.58 -2.65 0.73
C VAL A 87 -6.11 -3.18 -0.61
N PRO A 88 -6.14 -4.50 -0.80
CA PRO A 88 -6.64 -5.12 -2.02
C PRO A 88 -8.14 -4.85 -2.21
N GLU A 89 -8.55 -4.66 -3.46
CA GLU A 89 -9.98 -4.67 -3.82
C GLU A 89 -10.54 -6.10 -3.87
N ASP A 90 -11.86 -6.20 -3.75
CA ASP A 90 -12.59 -7.46 -3.89
C ASP A 90 -12.20 -8.15 -5.21
N ASN A 91 -11.72 -9.39 -5.12
CA ASN A 91 -11.32 -10.19 -6.27
C ASN A 91 -12.30 -11.34 -6.50
N LYS A 92 -12.64 -11.60 -7.78
CA LYS A 92 -13.55 -12.69 -8.15
C LYS A 92 -12.86 -14.04 -8.31
N LEU A 93 -11.55 -14.04 -8.54
CA LEU A 93 -10.74 -15.22 -8.84
C LEU A 93 -10.08 -15.79 -7.59
N PHE A 94 -9.68 -14.92 -6.66
CA PHE A 94 -8.94 -15.31 -5.45
C PHE A 94 -9.68 -14.88 -4.18
N THR A 95 -9.63 -15.73 -3.17
CA THR A 95 -10.05 -15.40 -1.80
C THR A 95 -9.01 -14.51 -1.12
N ASP A 96 -9.40 -13.83 -0.03
CA ASP A 96 -8.51 -12.98 0.77
C ASP A 96 -7.23 -13.71 1.21
N GLN A 97 -7.35 -14.97 1.64
CA GLN A 97 -6.19 -15.78 2.06
C GLN A 97 -5.23 -16.09 0.90
N GLU A 98 -5.76 -16.25 -0.31
CA GLU A 98 -4.97 -16.51 -1.51
C GLU A 98 -4.28 -15.22 -1.99
N MET A 99 -5.03 -14.12 -2.03
CA MET A 99 -4.47 -12.80 -2.32
C MET A 99 -3.37 -12.43 -1.33
N GLU A 100 -3.55 -12.68 -0.04
CA GLU A 100 -2.55 -12.41 0.99
C GLU A 100 -1.26 -13.18 0.73
N LYS A 101 -1.35 -14.47 0.37
CA LYS A 101 -0.19 -15.29 0.03
C LYS A 101 0.54 -14.78 -1.20
N ILE A 102 -0.19 -14.43 -2.26
CA ILE A 102 0.37 -13.90 -3.50
C ILE A 102 1.08 -12.57 -3.22
N LEU A 103 0.40 -11.62 -2.59
CA LEU A 103 0.97 -10.31 -2.28
C LEU A 103 2.18 -10.41 -1.37
N LYS A 104 2.15 -11.24 -0.32
CA LYS A 104 3.32 -11.49 0.52
C LYS A 104 4.51 -12.02 -0.29
N LYS A 105 4.27 -12.96 -1.22
CA LYS A 105 5.32 -13.48 -2.11
C LYS A 105 5.92 -12.34 -2.95
N GLU A 106 5.08 -11.55 -3.62
CA GLU A 106 5.54 -10.51 -4.55
C GLU A 106 6.20 -9.32 -3.84
N ILE A 107 5.64 -8.84 -2.73
CA ILE A 107 6.25 -7.78 -1.92
C ILE A 107 7.64 -8.23 -1.42
N SER A 108 7.75 -9.48 -0.95
CA SER A 108 9.01 -10.01 -0.42
C SER A 108 10.11 -10.23 -1.48
N LYS A 109 9.75 -10.34 -2.77
CA LYS A 109 10.74 -10.39 -3.86
C LYS A 109 11.49 -9.07 -4.00
N ASN A 110 10.85 -7.94 -3.67
CA ASN A 110 11.45 -6.62 -3.69
C ASN A 110 12.35 -6.43 -2.45
N LYS A 111 13.54 -7.04 -2.48
CA LYS A 111 14.54 -7.14 -1.38
C LYS A 111 14.95 -5.82 -0.69
N GLN A 112 14.50 -4.66 -1.18
CA GLN A 112 14.79 -3.36 -0.59
C GLN A 112 13.82 -2.97 0.54
N GLU A 113 12.67 -3.64 0.67
CA GLU A 113 11.71 -3.35 1.73
C GLU A 113 11.82 -4.40 2.82
N ASN A 114 12.48 -4.03 3.92
CA ASN A 114 12.29 -4.69 5.22
C ASN A 114 10.78 -4.80 5.52
N ASN A 115 10.39 -5.73 6.42
CA ASN A 115 9.03 -6.14 6.84
C ASN A 115 8.02 -5.04 7.29
N ASN A 116 8.21 -3.80 6.85
CA ASN A 116 7.43 -2.61 7.12
C ASN A 116 6.18 -2.55 6.25
N PHE A 117 5.52 -3.69 6.05
CA PHE A 117 4.26 -3.72 5.34
C PHE A 117 3.19 -4.52 6.08
N LYS A 118 1.95 -4.23 5.73
CA LYS A 118 0.79 -5.03 6.11
C LYS A 118 -0.23 -5.05 4.99
N ILE A 119 -1.07 -6.07 5.00
CA ILE A 119 -2.18 -6.23 4.06
C ILE A 119 -3.46 -6.19 4.88
N LEU A 120 -4.40 -5.33 4.50
CA LEU A 120 -5.71 -5.21 5.14
C LEU A 120 -6.81 -5.47 4.13
N PHE A 121 -7.67 -6.42 4.46
CA PHE A 121 -8.86 -6.72 3.68
C PHE A 121 -10.05 -5.98 4.30
N PHE A 122 -10.83 -5.31 3.47
CA PHE A 122 -12.08 -4.70 3.87
C PHE A 122 -13.21 -5.34 3.09
N ASP A 123 -14.34 -5.58 3.74
CA ASP A 123 -15.57 -5.81 2.99
C ASP A 123 -16.02 -4.46 2.42
N PHE A 124 -15.75 -4.22 1.13
CA PHE A 124 -16.04 -2.94 0.48
C PHE A 124 -17.55 -2.67 0.35
N LYS A 125 -18.41 -3.67 0.55
CA LYS A 125 -19.87 -3.51 0.51
C LYS A 125 -20.42 -3.14 1.87
N ASN A 126 -19.87 -3.70 2.94
CA ASN A 126 -20.41 -3.56 4.29
C ASN A 126 -19.61 -2.57 5.17
N THR A 127 -18.38 -2.24 4.82
CA THR A 127 -17.55 -1.30 5.59
C THR A 127 -17.68 0.10 5.00
N LEU A 128 -18.21 1.07 5.73
CA LEU A 128 -18.30 2.45 5.23
C LEU A 128 -16.90 3.07 5.07
N TYR A 129 -16.74 3.98 4.11
CA TYR A 129 -15.48 4.68 3.86
C TYR A 129 -14.85 5.29 5.12
N ARG A 130 -15.67 5.95 5.96
CA ARG A 130 -15.22 6.53 7.23
C ARG A 130 -14.63 5.50 8.21
N ASP A 131 -15.20 4.29 8.23
CA ASP A 131 -14.80 3.23 9.14
C ASP A 131 -13.50 2.58 8.65
N ARG A 132 -13.33 2.44 7.32
CA ARG A 132 -12.04 2.03 6.71
C ARG A 132 -10.93 3.01 7.05
N ARG A 133 -11.20 4.32 6.92
CA ARG A 133 -10.24 5.35 7.27
C ARG A 133 -9.85 5.30 8.74
N LYS A 134 -10.82 5.13 9.65
CA LYS A 134 -10.55 4.94 11.07
C LYS A 134 -9.67 3.72 11.32
N ILE A 135 -9.96 2.59 10.68
CA ILE A 135 -9.12 1.38 10.81
C ILE A 135 -7.69 1.65 10.29
N LEU A 136 -7.52 2.38 9.20
CA LEU A 136 -6.18 2.76 8.72
C LEU A 136 -5.44 3.67 9.72
N GLU A 137 -6.18 4.55 10.41
CA GLU A 137 -5.67 5.48 11.42
C GLU A 137 -5.41 4.86 12.79
N SER A 138 -6.03 3.72 13.14
CA SER A 138 -5.99 3.12 14.50
C SER A 138 -5.61 1.64 14.51
N ASN A 139 -4.66 1.22 13.67
CA ASN A 139 -4.27 -0.19 13.50
C ASN A 139 -2.83 -0.45 13.94
N GLU A 140 -2.50 -1.68 14.29
CA GLU A 140 -1.22 -2.05 14.89
C GLU A 140 -0.07 -2.06 13.87
N CYS A 141 1.12 -1.69 14.35
CA CYS A 141 2.36 -1.74 13.59
C CYS A 141 2.86 -3.19 13.52
N PRO A 142 3.19 -3.73 12.33
CA PRO A 142 3.67 -5.11 12.17
C PRO A 142 5.01 -5.37 12.88
N ASN A 143 5.78 -4.32 13.20
CA ASN A 143 7.10 -4.45 13.82
C ASN A 143 7.07 -4.42 15.35
N CYS A 144 6.16 -3.66 15.96
CA CYS A 144 6.13 -3.47 17.42
C CYS A 144 4.79 -3.79 18.09
N ASN A 145 3.76 -4.16 17.31
CA ASN A 145 2.40 -4.46 17.79
C ASN A 145 1.81 -3.34 18.67
N LYS A 146 2.26 -2.10 18.46
CA LYS A 146 1.66 -0.90 19.05
C LYS A 146 0.73 -0.25 18.03
N GLU A 147 -0.32 0.39 18.53
CA GLU A 147 -1.25 1.17 17.72
C GLU A 147 -0.48 2.22 16.90
N MET A 148 -0.64 2.16 15.58
CA MET A 148 -0.30 3.25 14.69
C MET A 148 -1.49 4.18 14.69
N SER A 149 -1.24 5.42 15.05
CA SER A 149 -2.27 6.42 15.27
C SER A 149 -2.37 7.44 14.13
N LEU A 150 -1.55 7.30 13.07
CA LEU A 150 -1.35 8.36 12.07
C LEU A 150 -1.23 7.82 10.63
N VAL A 151 -2.19 8.25 9.80
CA VAL A 151 -2.03 8.38 8.34
C VAL A 151 -1.42 9.77 8.10
N ILE A 152 -0.33 9.86 7.34
CA ILE A 152 0.26 11.17 7.03
C ILE A 152 -0.62 11.89 6.00
N SER A 153 -1.06 13.11 6.30
CA SER A 153 -1.84 13.97 5.41
C SER A 153 -1.62 15.45 5.74
N GLU A 154 -2.12 16.35 4.90
CA GLU A 154 -2.11 17.81 5.11
C GLU A 154 -2.67 18.26 6.49
N LYS A 155 -3.56 17.45 7.09
CA LYS A 155 -4.29 17.79 8.33
C LYS A 155 -3.60 17.28 9.58
N THR A 156 -2.59 16.41 9.43
CA THR A 156 -1.92 15.78 10.55
C THR A 156 -0.63 16.51 10.91
N PRO A 157 -0.36 16.77 12.20
CA PRO A 157 0.96 17.23 12.64
C PRO A 157 2.06 16.26 12.20
N CYS A 158 3.27 16.77 12.06
CA CYS A 158 4.48 16.02 11.77
C CYS A 158 4.60 14.89 12.78
N PRO A 159 4.69 13.64 12.32
CA PRO A 159 4.69 12.50 13.23
C PRO A 159 6.03 12.35 13.98
N GLU A 160 7.08 13.06 13.59
CA GLU A 160 8.38 13.02 14.28
C GLU A 160 8.51 14.03 15.42
N CYS A 161 8.05 15.26 15.22
CA CYS A 161 8.26 16.35 16.17
C CYS A 161 6.98 17.05 16.65
N GLY A 162 5.81 16.70 16.09
CA GLY A 162 4.51 17.24 16.48
C GLY A 162 4.17 18.61 15.87
N GLU A 163 5.06 19.20 15.06
CA GLU A 163 4.85 20.50 14.41
C GLU A 163 4.10 20.39 13.07
N LYS A 164 3.59 21.49 12.52
CA LYS A 164 2.85 21.43 11.25
C LYS A 164 3.75 21.00 10.08
N LEU A 165 3.19 20.14 9.23
CA LEU A 165 3.73 19.85 7.90
C LEU A 165 3.53 21.08 6.99
N LYS A 166 4.50 21.33 6.12
CA LYS A 166 4.51 22.36 5.08
C LYS A 166 4.39 21.67 3.73
N GLU A 167 3.56 22.21 2.86
CA GLU A 167 3.51 21.79 1.46
C GLU A 167 4.65 22.44 0.68
N ASP A 168 5.38 21.64 -0.09
CA ASP A 168 6.37 22.14 -1.05
C ASP A 168 5.76 22.03 -2.46
N PHE A 169 5.58 23.19 -3.10
CA PHE A 169 5.03 23.34 -4.46
C PHE A 169 6.14 23.48 -5.51
#